data_AF-A0A0F5MV34-F1
#
_entry.id   AF-A0A0F5MV34-F1
#
_cell.length_a   1.000
_cell.length_b   1.000
_cell.length_c   1.000
_cell.angle_alpha   90.00
_cell.angle_beta   90.00
_cell.angle_gamma   90.00
#
_symmetry.space_group_name_H-M   'P 1'
#
loop_
_entity.id
_entity.type
_entity.pdbx_description
1 polymer ?
#
loop_
_entity_poly.entity_id
_entity_poly.type
_entity_poly.pdbx_seq_one_letter_code
_entity_poly.pdbx_strand_id
1 'polypeptide(L)'
;MSLEALQVEVQGYRTEAARLSEQFTQTHDEVEADPNLTTSGKRERLEPLHEQVTEQISALCAREKAAVKGMKEKLERRVFGLSPTASSDPAKVVSFRDAQARVREIEDNDDAAEIYESAKRSGDQILATAVLERALVRGWTSIRDDFLERNTAARKDVDDLAALAKYAENSLFNVAHYMPPSLKLPFPSGMPEVPPLNSIREPSGPRPLREGFGTW
;
A
#
# COMPACT_ATOMS: atom_id res chain seq x y z
N MET A 1 -0.01 -3.20 22.94
CA MET A 1 0.03 -4.17 21.84
C MET A 1 1.49 -4.48 21.57
N SER A 2 1.88 -5.75 21.60
CA SER A 2 3.21 -6.23 21.24
C SER A 2 3.32 -6.45 19.73
N LEU A 3 4.53 -6.64 19.22
CA LEU A 3 4.74 -7.05 17.83
C LEU A 3 4.04 -8.39 17.51
N GLU A 4 4.06 -9.33 18.45
CA GLU A 4 3.36 -10.61 18.35
C GLU A 4 1.84 -10.42 18.19
N ALA A 5 1.24 -9.53 18.98
CA ALA A 5 -0.18 -9.23 18.86
C ALA A 5 -0.53 -8.63 17.49
N LEU A 6 0.34 -7.75 16.95
CA LEU A 6 0.17 -7.22 15.60
C LEU A 6 0.27 -8.33 14.54
N GLN A 7 1.21 -9.27 14.68
CA GLN A 7 1.35 -10.39 13.74
C GLN A 7 0.08 -11.26 13.71
N VAL A 8 -0.50 -11.54 14.87
CA VAL A 8 -1.77 -12.27 14.98
C VAL A 8 -2.91 -11.49 14.30
N GLU A 9 -3.00 -10.18 14.53
CA GLU A 9 -4.02 -9.32 13.93
C GLU A 9 -3.88 -9.27 12.39
N VAL A 10 -2.68 -9.06 11.89
CA VAL A 10 -2.33 -9.09 10.45
C VAL A 10 -2.70 -10.44 9.82
N GLN A 11 -2.36 -11.54 10.49
CA GLN A 11 -2.70 -12.87 10.01
C GLN A 11 -4.22 -13.06 9.94
N GLY A 12 -4.96 -12.50 10.90
CA GLY A 12 -6.42 -12.48 10.89
C GLY A 12 -6.99 -11.81 9.63
N TYR A 13 -6.51 -10.60 9.29
CA TYR A 13 -6.95 -9.89 8.08
C TYR A 13 -6.69 -10.69 6.80
N ARG A 14 -5.54 -11.36 6.71
CA ARG A 14 -5.18 -12.18 5.55
C ARG A 14 -6.02 -13.44 5.43
N THR A 15 -6.27 -14.12 6.55
CA THR A 15 -7.15 -15.29 6.58
C THR A 15 -8.58 -14.91 6.20
N GLU A 16 -9.06 -13.75 6.64
CA GLU A 16 -10.37 -13.24 6.26
C GLU A 16 -10.45 -12.89 4.75
N ALA A 17 -9.43 -12.22 4.20
CA ALA A 17 -9.35 -11.92 2.77
C ALA A 17 -9.33 -13.20 1.93
N ALA A 18 -8.55 -14.21 2.32
CA ALA A 18 -8.51 -15.51 1.65
C ALA A 18 -9.88 -16.20 1.65
N ARG A 19 -10.58 -16.17 2.80
CA ARG A 19 -11.94 -16.72 2.91
C ARG A 19 -12.93 -16.00 1.99
N LEU A 20 -12.86 -14.67 1.89
CA LEU A 20 -13.72 -13.91 0.97
C LEU A 20 -13.47 -14.29 -0.50
N SER A 21 -12.20 -14.44 -0.89
CA SER A 21 -11.84 -14.88 -2.23
C SER A 21 -12.35 -16.29 -2.53
N GLU A 22 -12.19 -17.24 -1.59
CA GLU A 22 -12.67 -18.62 -1.75
C GLU A 22 -14.20 -18.68 -1.88
N GLN A 23 -14.93 -17.94 -1.04
CA GLN A 23 -16.38 -17.84 -1.10
C GLN A 23 -16.88 -17.25 -2.43
N PHE A 24 -16.19 -16.23 -2.94
CA PHE A 24 -16.49 -15.67 -4.25
C PHE A 24 -16.23 -16.69 -5.36
N THR A 25 -15.10 -17.40 -5.34
CA THR A 25 -14.80 -18.44 -6.35
C THR A 25 -15.86 -19.53 -6.36
N GLN A 26 -16.28 -20.02 -5.19
CA GLN A 26 -17.37 -20.99 -5.11
C GLN A 26 -18.66 -20.43 -5.71
N THR A 27 -19.04 -19.20 -5.34
CA THR A 27 -20.26 -18.57 -5.86
C THR A 27 -20.16 -18.33 -7.38
N HIS A 28 -18.98 -17.98 -7.87
CA HIS A 28 -18.70 -17.80 -9.29
C HIS A 28 -18.93 -19.10 -10.06
N ASP A 29 -18.35 -20.21 -9.58
CA ASP A 29 -18.51 -21.53 -10.20
C ASP A 29 -19.97 -22.00 -10.19
N GLU A 30 -20.71 -21.74 -9.10
CA GLU A 30 -22.15 -22.04 -9.00
C GLU A 30 -22.99 -21.26 -10.02
N VAL A 31 -22.72 -19.96 -10.18
CA VAL A 31 -23.43 -19.11 -11.17
C VAL A 31 -23.03 -19.48 -12.60
N GLU A 32 -21.77 -19.86 -12.82
CA GLU A 32 -21.28 -20.28 -14.13
C GLU A 32 -21.87 -21.63 -14.55
N ALA A 33 -22.11 -22.54 -13.60
CA ALA A 33 -22.71 -23.84 -13.85
C ALA A 33 -24.24 -23.80 -14.03
N ASP A 34 -24.93 -22.70 -13.69
CA ASP A 34 -26.39 -22.60 -13.77
C ASP A 34 -26.86 -22.50 -15.24
N PRO A 35 -27.56 -23.53 -15.78
CA PRO A 35 -28.03 -23.53 -17.16
C PRO A 35 -29.22 -22.58 -17.39
N ASN A 36 -29.87 -22.09 -16.33
CA ASN A 36 -31.01 -21.19 -16.44
C ASN A 36 -30.58 -19.72 -16.62
N LEU A 37 -29.30 -19.42 -16.44
CA LEU A 37 -28.79 -18.06 -16.59
C LEU A 37 -28.17 -17.85 -17.97
N THR A 38 -28.60 -16.78 -18.64
CA THR A 38 -27.93 -16.28 -19.84
C THR A 38 -26.59 -15.66 -19.49
N THR A 39 -25.72 -15.44 -20.49
CA THR A 39 -24.46 -14.69 -20.30
C THR A 39 -24.67 -13.33 -19.63
N SER A 40 -25.74 -12.60 -19.99
CA SER A 40 -26.07 -11.32 -19.36
C SER A 40 -26.54 -11.50 -17.91
N GLY A 41 -27.38 -12.50 -17.64
CA GLY A 41 -27.85 -12.79 -16.28
C GLY A 41 -26.73 -13.23 -15.32
N LYS A 42 -25.76 -14.02 -15.82
CA LYS A 42 -24.53 -14.36 -15.06
C LYS A 42 -23.75 -13.10 -14.69
N ARG A 43 -23.58 -12.18 -15.65
CA ARG A 43 -22.88 -10.90 -15.43
C ARG A 43 -23.59 -10.04 -14.40
N GLU A 44 -24.90 -9.80 -14.58
CA GLU A 44 -25.73 -9.02 -13.65
C GLU A 44 -25.69 -9.56 -12.23
N ARG A 45 -25.51 -10.88 -12.06
CA ARG A 45 -25.37 -11.51 -10.75
C ARG A 45 -23.97 -11.43 -10.16
N LEU A 46 -22.92 -11.58 -10.98
CA LEU A 46 -21.54 -11.66 -10.50
C LEU A 46 -20.86 -10.30 -10.30
N GLU A 47 -21.19 -9.29 -11.11
CA GLU A 47 -20.62 -7.95 -10.98
C GLU A 47 -20.82 -7.32 -9.59
N PRO A 48 -22.05 -7.24 -9.03
CA PRO A 48 -22.23 -6.63 -7.71
C PRO A 48 -21.55 -7.42 -6.58
N LEU A 49 -21.50 -8.76 -6.71
CA LEU A 49 -20.78 -9.60 -5.74
C LEU A 49 -19.27 -9.39 -5.81
N HIS A 50 -18.73 -9.26 -7.02
CA HIS A 50 -17.31 -9.00 -7.23
C HIS A 50 -16.90 -7.63 -6.70
N GLU A 51 -17.70 -6.60 -6.96
CA GLU A 51 -17.50 -5.26 -6.43
C GLU A 51 -17.48 -5.27 -4.90
N GLN A 52 -18.47 -5.91 -4.29
CA GLN A 52 -18.56 -6.04 -2.83
C GLN A 52 -17.35 -6.76 -2.23
N VAL A 53 -16.93 -7.89 -2.82
CA VAL A 53 -15.76 -8.66 -2.33
C VAL A 53 -14.48 -7.86 -2.50
N THR A 54 -14.33 -7.17 -3.63
CA THR A 54 -13.18 -6.29 -3.90
C THR A 54 -13.11 -5.17 -2.87
N GLU A 55 -14.24 -4.52 -2.56
CA GLU A 55 -14.31 -3.48 -1.54
C GLU A 55 -13.90 -4.02 -0.16
N GLN A 56 -14.44 -5.18 0.25
CA GLN A 56 -14.11 -5.79 1.54
C GLN A 56 -12.64 -6.17 1.66
N ILE A 57 -12.06 -6.80 0.63
CA ILE A 57 -10.63 -7.15 0.59
C ILE A 57 -9.77 -5.88 0.67
N SER A 58 -10.16 -4.81 -0.05
CA SER A 58 -9.45 -3.53 -0.01
C SER A 58 -9.49 -2.89 1.39
N ALA A 59 -10.64 -3.00 2.08
CA ALA A 59 -10.81 -2.49 3.43
C ALA A 59 -9.94 -3.27 4.44
N LEU A 60 -9.82 -4.59 4.30
CA LEU A 60 -8.92 -5.41 5.12
C LEU A 60 -7.45 -5.01 4.91
N CYS A 61 -7.03 -4.81 3.66
CA CYS A 61 -5.70 -4.31 3.33
C CYS A 61 -5.42 -2.93 3.96
N ALA A 62 -6.40 -2.01 3.91
CA ALA A 62 -6.30 -0.70 4.54
C ALA A 62 -6.17 -0.79 6.07
N ARG A 63 -6.93 -1.68 6.71
CA ARG A 63 -6.84 -1.93 8.16
C ARG A 63 -5.47 -2.50 8.55
N GLU A 64 -4.95 -3.45 7.79
CA GLU A 64 -3.60 -3.99 8.00
C GLU A 64 -2.55 -2.88 7.95
N LYS A 65 -2.58 -2.05 6.90
CA LYS A 65 -1.67 -0.89 6.75
C LYS A 65 -1.79 0.08 7.93
N ALA A 66 -3.00 0.36 8.38
CA ALA A 66 -3.24 1.24 9.51
C ALA A 66 -2.69 0.66 10.83
N ALA A 67 -2.89 -0.63 11.08
CA ALA A 67 -2.38 -1.33 12.26
C ALA A 67 -0.84 -1.32 12.29
N VAL A 68 -0.21 -1.69 11.17
CA VAL A 68 1.26 -1.68 11.01
C VAL A 68 1.82 -0.27 11.20
N LYS A 69 1.23 0.74 10.54
CA LYS A 69 1.62 2.15 10.71
C LYS A 69 1.48 2.61 12.16
N GLY A 70 0.35 2.30 12.80
CA GLY A 70 0.10 2.68 14.18
C GLY A 70 1.06 2.02 15.17
N MET A 71 1.51 0.79 14.91
CA MET A 71 2.54 0.13 15.73
C MET A 71 3.92 0.77 15.50
N LYS A 72 4.28 1.05 14.24
CA LYS A 72 5.53 1.75 13.90
C LYS A 72 5.62 3.09 14.61
N GLU A 73 4.60 3.94 14.51
CA GLU A 73 4.56 5.25 15.17
C GLU A 73 4.66 5.14 16.70
N LYS A 74 4.07 4.10 17.31
CA LYS A 74 4.17 3.86 18.76
C LYS A 74 5.58 3.47 19.18
N LEU A 75 6.26 2.64 18.39
CA LEU A 75 7.64 2.24 18.65
C LEU A 75 8.60 3.41 18.41
N GLU A 76 8.46 4.13 17.29
CA GLU A 76 9.25 5.33 17.01
C GLU A 76 9.11 6.38 18.12
N ARG A 77 7.90 6.64 18.62
CA ARG A 77 7.70 7.55 19.74
C ARG A 77 8.37 7.07 21.03
N ARG A 78 8.47 5.77 21.24
CA ARG A 78 9.09 5.20 22.44
C ARG A 78 10.61 5.27 22.39
N VAL A 79 11.19 5.06 21.20
CA VAL A 79 12.64 5.06 20.99
C VAL A 79 13.17 6.48 20.76
N PHE A 80 12.53 7.24 19.88
CA PHE A 80 13.01 8.55 19.41
C PHE A 80 12.22 9.73 19.97
N GLY A 81 11.05 9.50 20.55
CA GLY A 81 10.24 10.57 21.11
C GLY A 81 10.83 11.14 22.40
N LEU A 82 10.56 12.42 22.65
CA LEU A 82 10.81 13.00 23.96
C LEU A 82 9.94 12.31 25.01
N SER A 83 10.53 12.00 26.17
CA SER A 83 9.76 11.54 27.32
C SER A 83 8.72 12.59 27.72
N PRO A 84 7.59 12.21 28.35
CA PRO A 84 6.59 13.18 28.79
C PRO A 84 7.17 14.31 29.65
N THR A 85 8.13 13.98 30.52
CA THR A 85 8.84 14.97 31.35
C THR A 85 9.76 15.89 30.54
N ALA A 86 10.46 15.37 29.53
CA ALA A 86 11.28 16.20 28.64
C ALA A 86 10.40 17.06 27.70
N SER A 87 9.20 16.60 27.35
CA SER A 87 8.29 17.35 26.48
C SER A 87 7.68 18.58 27.14
N SER A 88 7.63 18.63 28.48
CA SER A 88 7.20 19.81 29.24
C SER A 88 8.27 20.89 29.41
N ASP A 89 9.54 20.59 29.07
CA ASP A 89 10.64 21.56 29.10
C ASP A 89 10.84 22.18 27.70
N PRO A 90 10.53 23.48 27.50
CA PRO A 90 10.70 24.15 26.22
C PRO A 90 12.13 24.07 25.66
N ALA A 91 13.15 24.07 26.53
CA ALA A 91 14.54 24.00 26.09
C ALA A 91 14.83 22.63 25.45
N LYS A 92 14.35 21.54 26.06
CA LYS A 92 14.49 20.18 25.52
C LYS A 92 13.74 20.00 24.21
N VAL A 93 12.55 20.60 24.07
CA VAL A 93 11.79 20.59 22.82
C VAL A 93 12.55 21.30 21.70
N VAL A 94 13.18 22.45 21.99
CA VAL A 94 14.01 23.17 21.02
C VAL A 94 15.26 22.35 20.65
N SER A 95 15.99 21.82 21.64
CA SER A 95 17.16 20.94 21.38
C SER A 95 16.79 19.72 20.54
N PHE A 96 15.62 19.12 20.79
CA PHE A 96 15.13 18.00 19.98
C PHE A 96 14.90 18.39 18.53
N ARG A 97 14.26 19.53 18.28
CA ARG A 97 14.03 20.03 16.91
C ARG A 97 15.35 20.36 16.21
N ASP A 98 16.28 20.98 16.92
CA ASP A 98 17.60 21.33 16.39
C ASP A 98 18.42 20.07 16.02
N ALA A 99 18.49 19.10 16.94
CA ALA A 99 19.15 17.82 16.69
C ALA A 99 18.57 17.09 15.48
N GLN A 100 17.23 17.04 15.37
CA GLN A 100 16.53 16.46 14.23
C GLN A 100 16.83 17.17 12.91
N ALA A 101 16.87 18.51 12.91
CA ALA A 101 17.22 19.28 11.72
C ALA A 101 18.66 19.00 11.30
N ARG A 102 19.61 19.06 12.24
CA ARG A 102 21.04 18.83 12.00
C ARG A 102 21.33 17.44 11.45
N VAL A 103 20.71 16.41 12.01
CA VAL A 103 20.98 15.03 11.60
C VAL A 103 20.39 14.69 10.22
N ARG A 104 19.32 15.38 9.78
CA ARG A 104 18.73 15.15 8.43
C ARG A 104 19.69 15.48 7.29
N GLU A 105 20.60 16.41 7.52
CA GLU A 105 21.60 16.85 6.54
C GLU A 105 22.78 15.87 6.42
N ILE A 106 22.94 14.95 7.38
CA ILE A 106 24.05 13.98 7.36
C ILE A 106 23.76 12.88 6.33
N GLU A 107 24.66 12.73 5.36
CA GLU A 107 24.56 11.72 4.30
C GLU A 107 25.57 10.58 4.45
N ASP A 108 26.71 10.86 5.09
CA ASP A 108 27.80 9.92 5.27
C ASP A 108 27.81 9.27 6.67
N ASN A 109 28.29 8.03 6.75
CA ASN A 109 28.38 7.28 8.01
C ASN A 109 29.45 7.85 8.94
N ASP A 110 30.59 8.27 8.41
CA ASP A 110 31.72 8.76 9.21
C ASP A 110 31.36 10.09 9.90
N ASP A 111 30.69 11.00 9.17
CA ASP A 111 30.16 12.25 9.73
C ASP A 111 29.14 11.98 10.85
N ALA A 112 28.26 11.00 10.63
CA ALA A 112 27.28 10.59 11.65
C ALA A 112 27.97 10.00 12.89
N ALA A 113 29.00 9.19 12.70
CA ALA A 113 29.78 8.61 13.78
C ALA A 113 30.53 9.68 14.59
N GLU A 114 31.09 10.71 13.95
CA GLU A 114 31.73 11.81 14.65
C GLU A 114 30.72 12.59 15.54
N ILE A 115 29.55 12.91 14.98
CA ILE A 115 28.48 13.59 15.72
C ILE A 115 27.98 12.71 16.87
N TYR A 116 27.86 11.41 16.64
CA TYR A 116 27.48 10.43 17.67
C TYR A 116 28.48 10.38 18.82
N GLU A 117 29.78 10.27 18.54
CA GLU A 117 30.84 10.25 19.56
C GLU A 117 30.94 11.58 20.31
N SER A 118 30.68 12.70 19.64
CA SER A 118 30.56 14.01 20.29
C SER A 118 29.39 14.04 21.27
N ALA A 119 28.20 13.60 20.84
CA ALA A 119 27.01 13.50 21.69
C ALA A 119 27.23 12.57 22.90
N LYS A 120 27.93 11.45 22.70
CA LYS A 120 28.33 10.53 23.77
C LYS A 120 29.22 11.20 24.81
N ARG A 121 30.26 11.92 24.37
CA ARG A 121 31.20 12.61 25.27
C ARG A 121 30.53 13.74 26.07
N SER A 122 29.55 14.43 25.48
CA SER A 122 28.80 15.50 26.17
C SER A 122 27.62 15.00 27.00
N GLY A 123 27.21 13.74 26.83
CA GLY A 123 26.00 13.20 27.43
C GLY A 123 24.69 13.69 26.79
N ASP A 124 24.75 14.23 25.56
CA ASP A 124 23.58 14.70 24.83
C ASP A 124 22.79 13.53 24.24
N GLN A 125 21.88 13.00 25.06
CA GLN A 125 21.00 11.90 24.67
C GLN A 125 20.04 12.27 23.53
N ILE A 126 19.67 13.55 23.41
CA ILE A 126 18.74 14.01 22.37
C ILE A 126 19.43 13.92 21.00
N LEU A 127 20.66 14.44 20.90
CA LEU A 127 21.45 14.34 19.68
C LEU A 127 21.82 12.90 19.36
N ALA A 128 22.26 12.11 20.35
CA ALA A 128 22.60 10.71 20.15
C ALA A 128 21.41 9.89 19.61
N THR A 129 20.21 10.14 20.13
CA THR A 129 18.97 9.48 19.68
C THR A 129 18.57 9.92 18.28
N ALA A 130 18.73 11.20 17.93
CA ALA A 130 18.49 11.68 16.57
C ALA A 130 19.45 11.03 15.56
N VAL A 131 20.75 10.91 15.90
CA VAL A 131 21.72 10.20 15.04
C VAL A 131 21.35 8.73 14.86
N LEU A 132 20.89 8.06 15.92
CA LEU A 132 20.39 6.67 15.84
C LEU A 132 19.22 6.54 14.85
N GLU A 133 18.25 7.45 14.90
CA GLU A 133 17.11 7.44 13.97
C GLU A 133 17.59 7.48 12.52
N ARG A 134 18.54 8.36 12.20
CA ARG A 134 19.16 8.46 10.87
C ARG A 134 19.95 7.22 10.51
N ALA A 135 20.69 6.66 11.47
CA ALA A 135 21.45 5.42 11.30
C ALA A 135 20.53 4.25 10.92
N LEU A 136 19.34 4.13 11.52
CA LEU A 136 18.38 3.10 11.14
C LEU A 136 17.85 3.30 9.71
N VAL A 137 17.54 4.54 9.32
CA VAL A 137 17.07 4.86 7.97
C VAL A 137 18.14 4.58 6.90
N ARG A 138 19.40 4.85 7.21
CA ARG A 138 20.54 4.70 6.28
C ARG A 138 21.23 3.34 6.37
N GLY A 139 20.88 2.50 7.34
CA GLY A 139 21.49 1.19 7.54
C GLY A 139 22.90 1.24 8.18
N TRP A 140 23.23 2.28 8.94
CA TRP A 140 24.52 2.41 9.64
C TRP A 140 24.54 1.55 10.91
N THR A 141 24.96 0.29 10.77
CA THR A 141 24.87 -0.69 11.85
C THR A 141 25.82 -0.43 13.02
N SER A 142 26.99 0.17 12.78
CA SER A 142 27.98 0.49 13.83
C SER A 142 27.40 1.39 14.92
N ILE A 143 26.75 2.49 14.52
CA ILE A 143 26.11 3.45 15.44
C ILE A 143 24.95 2.79 16.18
N ARG A 144 24.13 2.02 15.47
CA ARG A 144 23.01 1.28 16.07
C ARG A 144 23.51 0.33 17.16
N ASP A 145 24.53 -0.46 16.85
CA ASP A 145 24.99 -1.52 17.74
C ASP A 145 25.66 -0.94 19.01
N ASP A 146 26.49 0.11 18.91
CA ASP A 146 27.03 0.81 20.10
C ASP A 146 25.93 1.48 20.93
N PHE A 147 24.92 2.08 20.29
CA PHE A 147 23.78 2.66 21.02
C PHE A 147 23.01 1.60 21.82
N LEU A 148 22.75 0.45 21.19
CA LEU A 148 22.00 -0.66 21.80
C LEU A 148 22.79 -1.44 22.86
N GLU A 149 24.11 -1.36 22.86
CA GLU A 149 24.95 -1.87 23.94
C GLU A 149 24.76 -1.03 25.22
N ARG A 150 24.62 0.29 25.07
CA ARG A 150 24.42 1.24 26.17
C ARG A 150 22.96 1.36 26.61
N ASN A 151 22.02 1.12 25.70
CA ASN A 151 20.58 1.29 25.91
C ASN A 151 19.84 -0.04 25.74
N THR A 152 20.13 -1.01 26.60
CA THR A 152 19.56 -2.37 26.51
C THR A 152 18.03 -2.39 26.58
N ALA A 153 17.41 -1.43 27.27
CA ALA A 153 15.95 -1.28 27.32
C ALA A 153 15.33 -0.94 25.95
N ALA A 154 16.05 -0.21 25.09
CA ALA A 154 15.58 0.18 23.76
C ALA A 154 15.79 -0.90 22.70
N ARG A 155 16.61 -1.93 22.99
CA ARG A 155 16.96 -3.00 22.04
C ARG A 155 15.75 -3.66 21.43
N LYS A 156 14.80 -4.09 22.27
CA LYS A 156 13.57 -4.74 21.80
C LYS A 156 12.77 -3.84 20.86
N ASP A 157 12.62 -2.57 21.18
CA ASP A 157 11.81 -1.65 20.37
C ASP A 157 12.50 -1.34 19.03
N VAL A 158 13.83 -1.22 19.01
CA VAL A 158 14.62 -1.03 17.78
C VAL A 158 14.59 -2.28 16.90
N ASP A 159 14.70 -3.47 17.50
CA ASP A 159 14.58 -4.74 16.80
C ASP A 159 13.18 -4.91 16.19
N ASP A 160 12.13 -4.57 16.95
CA ASP A 160 10.75 -4.59 16.48
C ASP A 160 10.54 -3.58 15.33
N LEU A 161 11.16 -2.38 15.38
CA LEU A 161 11.14 -1.42 14.29
C LEU A 161 11.83 -1.94 13.03
N ALA A 162 13.00 -2.57 13.17
CA ALA A 162 13.72 -3.18 12.06
C ALA A 162 12.90 -4.34 11.44
N ALA A 163 12.20 -5.13 12.25
CA ALA A 163 11.29 -6.16 11.77
C ALA A 163 10.11 -5.56 10.97
N LEU A 164 9.53 -4.45 11.44
CA LEU A 164 8.46 -3.74 10.71
C LEU A 164 8.95 -3.10 9.41
N ALA A 165 10.20 -2.61 9.35
CA ALA A 165 10.78 -2.09 8.12
C ALA A 165 10.87 -3.18 7.04
N LYS A 166 11.37 -4.37 7.40
CA LYS A 166 11.40 -5.54 6.50
C LYS A 166 10.00 -5.96 6.05
N TYR A 167 9.01 -5.85 6.94
CA TYR A 167 7.62 -6.11 6.58
C TYR A 167 7.11 -5.16 5.49
N ALA A 168 7.44 -3.86 5.57
CA ALA A 168 7.09 -2.88 4.56
C ALA A 168 7.82 -3.10 3.22
N GLU A 169 9.08 -3.54 3.25
CA GLU A 169 9.84 -3.89 2.05
C GLU A 169 9.23 -5.10 1.32
N ASN A 170 8.70 -6.08 2.06
CA ASN A 170 7.98 -7.23 1.52
C ASN A 170 6.55 -6.90 1.03
N SER A 171 6.22 -5.62 0.80
CA SER A 171 4.87 -5.17 0.44
C SER A 171 4.29 -5.89 -0.79
N LEU A 172 5.08 -6.21 -1.80
CA LEU A 172 4.63 -6.95 -2.99
C LEU A 172 4.06 -8.33 -2.64
N PHE A 173 4.74 -9.10 -1.78
CA PHE A 173 4.24 -10.39 -1.31
C PHE A 173 3.04 -10.23 -0.36
N ASN A 174 3.02 -9.16 0.44
CA ASN A 174 1.89 -8.87 1.32
C ASN A 174 0.62 -8.53 0.53
N VAL A 175 0.73 -7.83 -0.60
CA VAL A 175 -0.40 -7.50 -1.49
C VAL A 175 -1.01 -8.74 -2.14
N ALA A 176 -0.25 -9.82 -2.34
CA ALA A 176 -0.77 -11.05 -2.92
C ALA A 176 -1.94 -11.66 -2.11
N HIS A 177 -1.94 -11.49 -0.78
CA HIS A 177 -3.04 -11.92 0.09
C HIS A 177 -4.35 -11.15 -0.12
N TYR A 178 -4.27 -9.99 -0.77
CA TYR A 178 -5.39 -9.08 -0.99
C TYR A 178 -5.71 -8.90 -2.48
N MET A 179 -5.19 -9.79 -3.34
CA MET A 179 -5.60 -9.77 -4.73
C MET A 179 -7.06 -10.23 -4.81
N PRO A 180 -7.96 -9.39 -5.35
CA PRO A 180 -9.33 -9.80 -5.54
C PRO A 180 -9.38 -10.95 -6.56
N PRO A 181 -10.34 -11.87 -6.41
CA PRO A 181 -10.52 -12.93 -7.39
C PRO A 181 -10.83 -12.35 -8.77
N SER A 182 -10.34 -13.00 -9.82
CA SER A 182 -10.57 -12.54 -11.19
C SER A 182 -12.03 -12.71 -11.58
N LEU A 183 -12.67 -11.63 -12.03
CA LEU A 183 -13.98 -11.72 -12.65
C LEU A 183 -13.83 -12.18 -14.11
N LYS A 184 -13.98 -13.48 -14.35
CA LYS A 184 -14.03 -14.04 -15.71
C LYS A 184 -15.47 -13.99 -16.20
N LEU A 185 -15.82 -12.94 -16.95
CA LEU A 185 -17.11 -12.85 -17.62
C LEU A 185 -17.01 -13.44 -19.04
N PRO A 186 -18.01 -14.19 -19.51
CA PRO A 186 -18.07 -14.54 -20.91
C PRO A 186 -18.20 -13.27 -21.76
N PHE A 187 -17.47 -13.21 -22.88
CA PHE A 187 -17.60 -12.11 -23.83
C PHE A 187 -19.07 -12.01 -24.29
N PRO A 188 -19.64 -10.80 -24.42
CA PRO A 188 -20.97 -10.67 -24.99
C PRO A 188 -20.95 -11.28 -26.40
N SER A 189 -21.75 -12.31 -26.61
CA SER A 189 -21.91 -13.05 -27.88
C SER A 189 -22.65 -12.23 -28.96
N GLY A 190 -22.50 -10.91 -28.91
CA GLY A 190 -23.22 -9.96 -29.74
C GLY A 190 -22.44 -8.66 -29.93
N MET A 191 -21.14 -8.75 -30.26
CA MET A 191 -20.57 -7.68 -31.08
C MET A 191 -21.45 -7.62 -32.33
N PRO A 192 -22.10 -6.48 -32.64
CA PRO A 192 -22.79 -6.35 -33.92
C PRO A 192 -21.76 -6.70 -34.99
N GLU A 193 -22.10 -7.65 -35.84
CA GLU A 193 -21.30 -7.99 -37.01
C GLU A 193 -21.10 -6.69 -37.77
N VAL A 194 -19.95 -6.04 -37.60
CA VAL A 194 -19.65 -4.81 -38.31
C VAL A 194 -19.55 -5.25 -39.77
N PRO A 195 -20.51 -4.86 -40.64
CA PRO A 195 -20.42 -5.25 -42.03
C PRO A 195 -19.06 -4.76 -42.56
N PRO A 196 -18.34 -5.58 -43.34
CA PRO A 196 -17.05 -5.19 -43.86
C PRO A 196 -17.19 -3.84 -44.56
N LEU A 197 -16.28 -2.91 -44.26
CA LEU A 197 -16.20 -1.53 -44.78
C LEU A 197 -16.16 -1.42 -46.33
N ASN A 198 -16.29 -2.53 -47.05
CA ASN A 198 -16.27 -2.63 -48.50
C ASN A 198 -17.65 -2.74 -49.16
N SER A 199 -18.77 -2.57 -48.44
CA SER A 199 -20.07 -2.31 -49.08
C SER A 199 -20.14 -0.86 -49.58
N ILE A 200 -19.24 -0.52 -50.52
CA ILE A 200 -19.32 0.69 -51.34
C ILE A 200 -20.62 0.57 -52.14
N ARG A 201 -21.60 1.40 -51.78
CA ARG A 201 -22.75 1.71 -52.64
C ARG A 201 -22.22 2.09 -54.02
N GLU A 202 -22.65 1.35 -55.03
CA GLU A 202 -22.52 1.76 -56.43
C GLU A 202 -23.03 3.20 -56.60
N PRO A 203 -22.28 4.09 -57.26
CA PRO A 203 -22.74 5.43 -57.55
C PRO A 203 -23.91 5.35 -58.53
N SER A 204 -25.07 5.85 -58.10
CA SER A 204 -26.22 6.07 -58.97
C SER A 204 -25.78 6.96 -60.15
N GLY A 205 -25.85 6.42 -61.36
CA GLY A 205 -25.46 7.10 -62.59
C GLY A 205 -26.25 8.39 -62.85
N PRO A 206 -25.72 9.30 -63.69
CA PRO A 206 -26.30 10.60 -63.93
C PRO A 206 -27.67 10.49 -64.61
N ARG A 207 -28.67 11.19 -64.04
CA ARG A 207 -29.98 11.39 -64.67
C ARG A 207 -29.83 12.24 -65.94
N PRO A 208 -30.42 11.84 -67.09
CA PRO A 208 -30.45 12.70 -68.27
C PRO A 208 -31.37 13.92 -68.03
N LEU A 209 -30.90 15.09 -68.44
CA LEU A 209 -31.66 16.34 -68.48
C LEU A 209 -32.79 16.20 -69.51
N ARG A 210 -34.02 16.39 -69.08
CA ARG A 210 -35.19 16.42 -69.95
C ARG A 210 -35.31 17.83 -70.55
N GLU A 211 -34.82 17.97 -71.78
CA GLU A 211 -35.21 19.05 -72.67
C GLU A 211 -36.71 19.00 -72.97
N GLY A 212 -37.35 20.16 -73.00
CA GLY A 212 -38.78 20.31 -73.24
C GLY A 212 -39.18 21.77 -73.41
N PHE A 213 -38.85 22.31 -74.58
CA PHE A 213 -39.39 23.54 -75.15
C PHE A 213 -40.92 23.49 -75.28
N GLY A 214 -41.60 24.63 -75.13
CA GLY A 214 -43.02 24.76 -75.48
C GLY A 214 -43.62 26.15 -75.18
N THR A 215 -43.54 27.03 -76.18
CA THR A 215 -44.41 28.21 -76.46
C THR A 215 -45.90 27.85 -76.33
N TRP A 216 -46.82 28.69 -75.83
CA TRP A 216 -47.27 30.02 -76.30
C TRP A 216 -48.01 30.75 -75.17
#